data_AF-A0A954KG19-F1
#
_entry.id   AF-A0A954KG19-F1
#
_cell.length_a   1.000
_cell.length_b   1.000
_cell.length_c   1.000
_cell.angle_alpha   90.00
_cell.angle_beta   90.00
_cell.angle_gamma   90.00
#
_symmetry.space_group_name_H-M   'P 1'
#
loop_
_entity.id
_entity.type
_entity.pdbx_description
1 polymer ?
#
loop_
_entity_poly.entity_id
_entity_poly.type
_entity_poly.pdbx_seq_one_letter_code
_entity_poly.pdbx_strand_id
1 'polypeptide(L)'
;MQIPQSFKFLAASVFVLQSALLLAEDKFALKVVAERESAIYEVGETAKFQITLTNGDAAVESGTVSYAVDDFLPEHNDRYPSGTLNLAEGNSVEVSLKSHGVVRCQVKFQTPDNKSITAMAGAAFSPTKIELSLPVPDDFDEFWAGQKKLLAEVPATSELTPVDNSDASILCFDAQVACLGDAPFSGYFAKPREAAPKSLPAILWVHGAGVRSSSLGNAVKGAKANMLSMDMNAHGIPNGKPNEFYEEQTNGPLKDYRYAGREDRDASYFRGMFLRLVRGIDFLTAQPEWDGKTVIVIGHSQGGGQALVAGGLDERVTFVATGVPAICDHSGRVADRINGWPKLVPQGSDGKPDPQILEASRYVDAVSFASRCKADAIMSVGFIDSVCPPTSCYAAYNQLQGKKQIITEPLMGHAAPPHIQDAFFEAVLEHVERQKDVEN
;
A
#
# COMPACT_ATOMS: atom_id res chain seq x y z
N MET A 1 13.92 -98.19 -15.57
CA MET A 1 15.13 -98.18 -16.44
C MET A 1 16.12 -97.20 -15.82
N GLN A 2 17.38 -97.62 -15.73
CA GLN A 2 18.49 -97.08 -14.92
C GLN A 2 18.99 -95.65 -15.27
N ILE A 3 19.37 -94.86 -14.22
CA ILE A 3 20.67 -94.13 -13.99
C ILE A 3 21.03 -92.95 -14.95
N PRO A 4 21.81 -91.90 -14.58
CA PRO A 4 22.12 -91.24 -13.28
C PRO A 4 22.05 -89.69 -13.27
N GLN A 5 22.25 -89.15 -12.07
CA GLN A 5 22.71 -87.78 -11.75
C GLN A 5 24.03 -87.37 -12.44
N SER A 6 24.19 -86.07 -12.69
CA SER A 6 25.51 -85.42 -12.66
C SER A 6 25.45 -84.07 -11.92
N PHE A 7 26.42 -83.90 -11.03
CA PHE A 7 26.73 -82.72 -10.22
C PHE A 7 27.01 -81.47 -11.06
N LYS A 8 26.80 -80.26 -10.49
CA LYS A 8 27.82 -79.19 -10.43
C LYS A 8 27.36 -77.94 -9.64
N PHE A 9 28.19 -77.58 -8.67
CA PHE A 9 28.51 -76.27 -8.07
C PHE A 9 27.40 -75.29 -7.65
N LEU A 10 27.26 -75.15 -6.33
CA LEU A 10 26.61 -74.03 -5.65
C LEU A 10 27.59 -72.85 -5.56
N ALA A 11 27.35 -71.78 -6.32
CA ALA A 11 28.01 -70.48 -6.14
C ALA A 11 27.14 -69.62 -5.22
N ALA A 12 27.59 -69.42 -3.97
CA ALA A 12 26.92 -68.53 -3.03
C ALA A 12 27.16 -67.06 -3.45
N SER A 13 26.12 -66.41 -3.97
CA SER A 13 26.12 -64.97 -4.23
C SER A 13 25.62 -64.25 -2.97
N VAL A 14 26.50 -63.48 -2.33
CA VAL A 14 26.17 -62.61 -1.20
C VAL A 14 25.46 -61.37 -1.74
N PHE A 15 24.16 -61.23 -1.47
CA PHE A 15 23.43 -59.98 -1.69
C PHE A 15 23.69 -59.04 -0.50
N VAL A 16 24.46 -57.97 -0.72
CA VAL A 16 24.55 -56.84 0.20
C VAL A 16 23.37 -55.92 -0.08
N LEU A 17 22.35 -55.91 0.78
CA LEU A 17 21.34 -54.85 0.79
C LEU A 17 21.99 -53.56 1.32
N GLN A 18 22.31 -52.62 0.43
CA GLN A 18 22.53 -51.23 0.81
C GLN A 18 21.18 -50.55 0.99
N SER A 19 20.70 -50.50 2.24
CA SER A 19 19.63 -49.59 2.63
C SER A 19 20.18 -48.16 2.65
N ALA A 20 19.93 -47.39 1.58
CA ALA A 20 20.14 -45.95 1.60
C ALA A 20 19.07 -45.33 2.50
N LEU A 21 19.46 -44.90 3.71
CA LEU A 21 18.66 -43.93 4.46
C LEU A 21 18.71 -42.62 3.68
N LEU A 22 17.63 -42.28 2.98
CA LEU A 22 17.35 -40.89 2.64
C LEU A 22 17.12 -40.16 3.97
N LEU A 23 18.13 -39.43 4.45
CA LEU A 23 17.93 -38.46 5.51
C LEU A 23 16.95 -37.42 4.97
N ALA A 24 15.78 -37.32 5.60
CA ALA A 24 14.86 -36.23 5.32
C ALA A 24 15.61 -34.91 5.59
N GLU A 25 15.65 -34.04 4.59
CA GLU A 25 16.24 -32.72 4.74
C GLU A 25 15.40 -31.92 5.74
N ASP A 26 16.06 -31.30 6.72
CA ASP A 26 15.39 -30.44 7.69
C ASP A 26 14.71 -29.27 6.96
N LYS A 27 13.40 -29.10 7.17
CA LYS A 27 12.57 -28.06 6.57
C LYS A 27 11.92 -27.24 7.66
N PHE A 28 12.72 -26.45 8.36
CA PHE A 28 12.22 -25.60 9.44
C PHE A 28 11.32 -24.49 8.91
N ALA A 29 10.13 -24.35 9.48
CA ALA A 29 9.22 -23.23 9.22
C ALA A 29 8.76 -22.60 10.54
N LEU A 30 8.85 -21.27 10.62
CA LEU A 30 8.46 -20.49 11.79
C LEU A 30 7.22 -19.66 11.45
N LYS A 31 6.24 -19.66 12.34
CA LYS A 31 5.01 -18.87 12.24
C LYS A 31 4.78 -18.13 13.55
N VAL A 32 4.33 -16.88 13.44
CA VAL A 32 3.86 -16.06 14.55
C VAL A 32 2.50 -15.50 14.15
N VAL A 33 1.52 -15.58 15.03
CA VAL A 33 0.18 -15.00 14.82
C VAL A 33 -0.36 -14.42 16.12
N ALA A 34 -1.19 -13.39 16.06
CA ALA A 34 -1.99 -13.01 17.22
C ALA A 34 -3.03 -14.09 17.52
N GLU A 35 -3.42 -14.23 18.80
CA GLU A 35 -4.46 -15.17 19.23
C GLU A 35 -5.82 -14.88 18.60
N ARG A 36 -6.16 -13.59 18.40
CA ARG A 36 -7.35 -13.17 17.66
C ARG A 36 -7.01 -13.08 16.17
N GLU A 37 -7.87 -13.63 15.32
CA GLU A 37 -7.70 -13.57 13.86
C GLU A 37 -7.59 -12.13 13.34
N SER A 38 -8.39 -11.20 13.88
CA SER A 38 -8.31 -9.77 13.52
C SER A 38 -7.06 -9.08 14.05
N ALA A 39 -6.41 -9.65 15.07
CA ALA A 39 -5.35 -9.01 15.86
C ALA A 39 -5.72 -7.62 16.40
N ILE A 40 -7.01 -7.34 16.60
CA ILE A 40 -7.52 -6.08 17.17
C ILE A 40 -7.96 -6.30 18.62
N TYR A 41 -7.52 -5.38 19.47
CA TYR A 41 -7.73 -5.36 20.91
C TYR A 41 -8.19 -3.96 21.35
N GLU A 42 -8.83 -3.84 22.50
CA GLU A 42 -9.00 -2.55 23.17
C GLU A 42 -7.76 -2.20 24.00
N VAL A 43 -7.48 -0.91 24.17
CA VAL A 43 -6.43 -0.45 25.10
C VAL A 43 -6.66 -1.04 26.51
N GLY A 44 -5.60 -1.56 27.10
CA GLY A 44 -5.62 -2.25 28.39
C GLY A 44 -5.89 -3.76 28.32
N GLU A 45 -6.34 -4.30 27.17
CA GLU A 45 -6.35 -5.75 26.97
C GLU A 45 -4.92 -6.29 26.77
N THR A 46 -4.75 -7.60 26.97
CA THR A 46 -3.51 -8.31 26.65
C THR A 46 -3.65 -9.01 25.30
N ALA A 47 -2.79 -8.67 24.35
CA ALA A 47 -2.59 -9.44 23.13
C ALA A 47 -1.57 -10.54 23.36
N LYS A 48 -1.83 -11.72 22.78
CA LYS A 48 -0.95 -12.88 22.86
C LYS A 48 -0.52 -13.29 21.46
N PHE A 49 0.77 -13.27 21.19
CA PHE A 49 1.36 -13.78 19.95
C PHE A 49 1.72 -15.25 20.14
N GLN A 50 1.09 -16.15 19.39
CA GLN A 50 1.39 -17.57 19.38
C GLN A 50 2.50 -17.89 18.39
N ILE A 51 3.45 -18.72 18.82
CA ILE A 51 4.64 -19.11 18.06
C ILE A 51 4.51 -20.59 17.72
N THR A 52 4.73 -20.92 16.45
CA THR A 52 4.77 -22.30 15.96
C THR A 52 6.04 -22.50 15.17
N LEU A 53 6.81 -23.54 15.53
CA LEU A 53 7.98 -23.98 14.79
C LEU A 53 7.71 -25.42 14.32
N THR A 54 7.91 -25.70 13.04
CA THR A 54 7.83 -27.05 12.48
C THR A 54 9.13 -27.42 11.80
N ASN A 55 9.38 -28.72 11.66
CA ASN A 55 10.40 -29.30 10.79
C ASN A 55 9.71 -30.30 9.84
N GLY A 56 9.51 -29.90 8.59
CA GLY A 56 8.54 -30.55 7.72
C GLY A 56 7.13 -30.43 8.31
N ASP A 57 6.43 -31.56 8.41
CA ASP A 57 5.07 -31.62 8.97
C ASP A 57 5.05 -31.80 10.51
N ALA A 58 6.21 -32.04 11.13
CA ALA A 58 6.30 -32.28 12.56
C ALA A 58 6.48 -30.97 13.34
N ALA A 59 5.72 -30.80 14.43
CA ALA A 59 5.93 -29.71 15.37
C ALA A 59 7.26 -29.88 16.12
N VAL A 60 7.97 -28.76 16.32
CA VAL A 60 9.19 -28.70 17.12
C VAL A 60 8.81 -28.19 18.50
N GLU A 61 8.66 -29.11 19.46
CA GLU A 61 8.20 -28.81 20.82
C GLU A 61 9.35 -28.39 21.77
N SER A 62 10.60 -28.61 21.38
CA SER A 62 11.78 -28.16 22.13
C SER A 62 12.75 -27.41 21.21
N GLY A 63 13.10 -26.18 21.61
CA GLY A 63 13.89 -25.26 20.81
C GLY A 63 13.85 -23.85 21.39
N THR A 64 14.96 -23.11 21.28
CA THR A 64 15.04 -21.71 21.74
C THR A 64 14.78 -20.78 20.56
N VAL A 65 13.79 -19.90 20.71
CA VAL A 65 13.57 -18.77 19.81
C VAL A 65 13.95 -17.48 20.51
N SER A 66 14.37 -16.47 19.75
CA SER A 66 14.47 -15.09 20.25
C SER A 66 13.27 -14.28 19.77
N TYR A 67 12.79 -13.36 20.58
CA TYR A 67 11.67 -12.50 20.24
C TYR A 67 11.92 -11.04 20.66
N ALA A 68 11.29 -10.12 19.94
CA ALA A 68 11.20 -8.72 20.31
C ALA A 68 9.84 -8.16 19.87
N VAL A 69 9.18 -7.43 20.75
CA VAL A 69 8.00 -6.62 20.43
C VAL A 69 8.45 -5.16 20.28
N ASP A 70 7.96 -4.46 19.26
CA ASP A 70 8.26 -3.05 19.03
C ASP A 70 7.07 -2.31 18.40
N ASP A 71 7.08 -0.98 18.49
CA ASP A 71 6.15 -0.04 17.86
C ASP A 71 6.78 0.70 16.66
N PHE A 72 7.70 0.02 15.96
CA PHE A 72 8.47 0.51 14.82
C PHE A 72 9.55 1.54 15.14
N LEU A 73 9.67 2.00 16.38
CA LEU A 73 10.66 2.97 16.82
C LEU A 73 11.78 2.30 17.61
N PRO A 74 13.03 2.22 17.08
CA PRO A 74 14.12 1.53 17.75
C PRO A 74 14.42 2.04 19.16
N GLU A 75 14.25 3.34 19.39
CA GLU A 75 14.43 3.99 20.68
C GLU A 75 13.34 3.66 21.71
N HIS A 76 12.28 2.94 21.33
CA HIS A 76 11.22 2.47 22.22
C HIS A 76 11.32 0.98 22.56
N ASN A 77 12.32 0.27 22.03
CA ASN A 77 12.44 -1.18 22.20
C ASN A 77 12.49 -1.63 23.66
N ASP A 78 13.00 -0.80 24.58
CA ASP A 78 13.06 -1.06 26.02
C ASP A 78 11.69 -0.96 26.73
N ARG A 79 10.67 -0.41 26.05
CA ARG A 79 9.30 -0.30 26.55
C ARG A 79 8.49 -1.58 26.37
N TYR A 80 9.02 -2.55 25.61
CA TYR A 80 8.29 -3.73 25.15
C TYR A 80 9.02 -5.03 25.49
N PRO A 81 8.28 -6.17 25.59
CA PRO A 81 8.88 -7.47 25.86
C PRO A 81 9.88 -7.89 24.77
N SER A 82 11.05 -8.35 25.19
CA SER A 82 12.03 -9.00 24.33
C SER A 82 12.83 -10.03 25.12
N GLY A 83 13.40 -11.02 24.44
CA GLY A 83 14.21 -12.05 25.08
C GLY A 83 14.30 -13.35 24.29
N THR A 84 14.52 -14.44 25.00
CA THR A 84 14.50 -15.80 24.47
C THR A 84 13.38 -16.61 25.11
N LEU A 85 12.78 -17.53 24.35
CA LEU A 85 11.73 -18.42 24.80
C LEU A 85 12.11 -19.86 24.44
N ASN A 86 12.10 -20.74 25.42
CA ASN A 86 12.18 -22.19 25.20
C ASN A 86 10.77 -22.72 24.92
N LEU A 87 10.55 -23.26 23.72
CA LEU A 87 9.22 -23.72 23.28
C LEU A 87 8.63 -24.84 24.15
N ALA A 88 9.46 -25.52 24.94
CA ALA A 88 9.01 -26.52 25.92
C ALA A 88 8.36 -25.90 27.18
N GLU A 89 8.66 -24.64 27.49
CA GLU A 89 8.16 -23.91 28.67
C GLU A 89 6.95 -23.03 28.34
N GLY A 90 6.78 -22.69 27.07
CA GLY A 90 5.68 -21.89 26.55
C GLY A 90 5.95 -21.49 25.11
N ASN A 91 4.89 -21.16 24.37
CA ASN A 91 4.98 -20.83 22.94
C ASN A 91 4.34 -19.48 22.61
N SER A 92 4.33 -18.54 23.55
CA SER A 92 3.66 -17.26 23.36
C SER A 92 4.35 -16.08 24.00
N VAL A 93 4.17 -14.91 23.38
CA VAL A 93 4.61 -13.61 23.89
C VAL A 93 3.39 -12.74 24.12
N GLU A 94 3.28 -12.14 25.31
CA GLU A 94 2.16 -11.28 25.69
C GLU A 94 2.58 -9.80 25.68
N VAL A 95 1.67 -8.92 25.27
CA VAL A 95 1.86 -7.46 25.30
C VAL A 95 0.52 -6.75 25.53
N SER A 96 0.57 -5.61 26.22
CA SER A 96 -0.58 -4.70 26.36
C SER A 96 -0.12 -3.27 26.12
N LEU A 97 -1.01 -2.42 25.58
CA LEU A 97 -0.77 -0.98 25.43
C LEU A 97 -1.66 -0.17 26.37
N LYS A 98 -1.13 0.96 26.85
CA LYS A 98 -1.87 1.96 27.65
C LYS A 98 -2.43 3.10 26.81
N SER A 99 -2.16 3.10 25.50
CA SER A 99 -2.59 4.10 24.53
C SER A 99 -2.94 3.42 23.22
N HIS A 100 -3.69 4.12 22.36
CA HIS A 100 -4.03 3.64 21.03
C HIS A 100 -2.75 3.46 20.21
N GLY A 101 -2.60 2.34 19.52
CA GLY A 101 -1.35 2.05 18.82
C GLY A 101 -1.32 0.68 18.17
N VAL A 102 -0.19 0.37 17.54
CA VAL A 102 0.05 -0.92 16.89
C VAL A 102 1.47 -1.35 17.21
N VAL A 103 1.63 -2.61 17.61
CA VAL A 103 2.93 -3.23 17.84
C VAL A 103 3.10 -4.43 16.93
N ARG A 104 4.35 -4.83 16.71
CA ARG A 104 4.69 -6.08 16.01
C ARG A 104 5.59 -6.94 16.89
N CYS A 105 5.37 -8.24 16.84
CA CYS A 105 6.23 -9.25 17.45
C CYS A 105 7.09 -9.88 16.35
N GLN A 106 8.40 -9.75 16.45
CA GLN A 106 9.37 -10.43 15.60
C GLN A 106 9.97 -11.60 16.36
N VAL A 107 9.90 -12.80 15.77
CA VAL A 107 10.49 -14.02 16.33
C VAL A 107 11.52 -14.57 15.35
N LYS A 108 12.67 -14.97 15.88
CA LYS A 108 13.77 -15.56 15.12
C LYS A 108 14.16 -16.91 15.70
N PHE A 109 14.36 -17.89 14.81
CA PHE A 109 14.92 -19.19 15.13
C PHE A 109 16.21 -19.41 14.34
N GLN A 110 17.22 -19.99 14.98
CA GLN A 110 18.46 -20.39 14.34
C GLN A 110 18.41 -21.91 14.11
N THR A 111 18.43 -22.32 12.85
CA THR A 111 18.41 -23.73 12.47
C THR A 111 19.76 -24.41 12.80
N PRO A 112 19.80 -25.76 12.88
CA PRO A 112 21.04 -26.50 13.12
C PRO A 112 22.15 -26.22 12.10
N ASP A 113 21.81 -25.83 10.87
CA ASP A 113 22.75 -25.43 9.82
C ASP A 113 23.11 -23.92 9.86
N ASN A 114 22.85 -23.25 10.99
CA ASN A 114 23.14 -21.83 11.24
C ASN A 114 22.43 -20.83 10.31
N LYS A 115 21.32 -21.23 9.67
CA LYS A 115 20.44 -20.28 8.99
C LYS A 115 19.50 -19.64 10.00
N SER A 116 19.15 -18.37 9.77
CA SER A 116 18.15 -17.67 10.58
C SER A 116 16.84 -17.61 9.81
N ILE A 117 15.76 -18.08 10.43
CA ILE A 117 14.39 -17.88 9.94
C ILE A 117 13.67 -16.89 10.86
N THR A 118 12.89 -15.99 10.27
CA THR A 118 12.18 -14.92 10.97
C THR A 118 10.71 -14.96 10.59
N ALA A 119 9.84 -14.75 11.58
CA ALA A 119 8.41 -14.53 11.37
C ALA A 119 7.95 -13.33 12.18
N MET A 120 6.89 -12.67 11.71
CA MET A 120 6.36 -11.47 12.34
C MET A 120 4.83 -11.46 12.31
N ALA A 121 4.23 -10.89 13.35
CA ALA A 121 2.80 -10.58 13.38
C ALA A 121 2.58 -9.25 14.11
N GLY A 122 1.56 -8.50 13.71
CA GLY A 122 1.15 -7.27 14.37
C GLY A 122 -0.09 -7.45 15.23
N ALA A 123 -0.26 -6.56 16.21
CA ALA A 123 -1.47 -6.42 17.01
C ALA A 123 -1.79 -4.93 17.20
N ALA A 124 -3.06 -4.56 16.99
CA ALA A 124 -3.54 -3.20 17.08
C ALA A 124 -4.44 -3.00 18.31
N PHE A 125 -4.25 -1.90 19.02
CA PHE A 125 -5.00 -1.55 20.24
C PHE A 125 -5.83 -0.28 19.99
N SER A 126 -7.15 -0.45 19.99
CA SER A 126 -8.17 0.53 19.63
C SER A 126 -7.78 1.39 18.41
N PRO A 127 -7.42 0.78 17.26
CA PRO A 127 -6.81 1.51 16.15
C PRO A 127 -7.73 2.58 15.52
N THR A 128 -9.04 2.41 15.66
CA THR A 128 -10.05 3.39 15.19
C THR A 128 -10.12 4.65 16.07
N LYS A 129 -9.39 4.68 17.19
CA LYS A 129 -9.23 5.84 18.09
C LYS A 129 -7.87 6.53 17.94
N ILE A 130 -7.07 6.12 16.95
CA ILE A 130 -5.80 6.79 16.64
C ILE A 130 -6.10 8.16 16.01
N GLU A 131 -5.65 9.22 16.67
CA GLU A 131 -5.91 10.61 16.27
C GLU A 131 -4.82 11.14 15.33
N LEU A 132 -5.03 12.37 14.83
CA LEU A 132 -4.00 13.12 14.12
C LEU A 132 -2.82 13.44 15.05
N SER A 133 -1.59 13.41 14.53
CA SER A 133 -0.42 13.79 15.31
C SER A 133 -0.33 15.28 15.60
N LEU A 134 -0.89 16.09 14.70
CA LEU A 134 -1.05 17.54 14.84
C LEU A 134 -2.38 17.97 14.22
N PRO A 135 -3.00 19.07 14.68
CA PRO A 135 -4.16 19.64 14.00
C PRO A 135 -3.80 20.03 12.56
N VAL A 136 -4.80 20.02 11.68
CA VAL A 136 -4.66 20.56 10.32
C VAL A 136 -4.31 22.06 10.39
N PRO A 137 -3.44 22.61 9.53
CA PRO A 137 -3.19 24.06 9.49
C PRO A 137 -4.48 24.86 9.29
N ASP A 138 -4.60 26.00 9.99
CA ASP A 138 -5.82 26.82 9.99
C ASP A 138 -6.17 27.37 8.60
N ASP A 139 -5.15 27.67 7.78
CA ASP A 139 -5.27 28.18 6.41
C ASP A 139 -5.17 27.08 5.34
N PHE A 140 -5.24 25.79 5.71
CA PHE A 140 -5.09 24.67 4.77
C PHE A 140 -6.10 24.72 3.60
N ASP A 141 -7.37 25.02 3.91
CA ASP A 141 -8.42 25.13 2.90
C ASP A 141 -8.21 26.32 1.97
N GLU A 142 -7.84 27.48 2.54
CA GLU A 142 -7.54 28.68 1.77
C GLU A 142 -6.35 28.45 0.83
N PHE A 143 -5.29 27.81 1.34
CA PHE A 143 -4.11 27.46 0.57
C PHE A 143 -4.49 26.61 -0.64
N TRP A 144 -5.17 25.47 -0.44
CA TRP A 144 -5.50 24.55 -1.53
C TRP A 144 -6.56 25.10 -2.49
N ALA A 145 -7.50 25.91 -2.01
CA ALA A 145 -8.40 26.66 -2.89
C ALA A 145 -7.63 27.63 -3.79
N GLY A 146 -6.63 28.33 -3.25
CA GLY A 146 -5.69 29.15 -4.01
C GLY A 146 -4.92 28.35 -5.06
N GLN A 147 -4.41 27.16 -4.70
CA GLN A 147 -3.71 26.28 -5.65
C GLN A 147 -4.61 25.81 -6.80
N LYS A 148 -5.87 25.44 -6.50
CA LYS A 148 -6.85 25.08 -7.54
C LYS A 148 -7.20 26.26 -8.45
N LYS A 149 -7.26 27.48 -7.91
CA LYS A 149 -7.47 28.70 -8.70
C LYS A 149 -6.31 28.94 -9.68
N LEU A 150 -5.07 28.82 -9.21
CA LEU A 150 -3.88 28.92 -10.07
C LEU A 150 -3.90 27.86 -11.17
N LEU A 151 -4.31 26.62 -10.85
CA LEU A 151 -4.46 25.58 -11.85
C LEU A 151 -5.54 25.94 -12.89
N ALA A 152 -6.69 26.48 -12.46
CA ALA A 152 -7.78 26.86 -13.35
C ALA A 152 -7.42 27.97 -14.36
N GLU A 153 -6.43 28.81 -14.05
CA GLU A 153 -5.90 29.82 -14.97
C GLU A 153 -5.10 29.20 -16.14
N VAL A 154 -4.63 27.96 -15.99
CA VAL A 154 -3.93 27.22 -17.05
C VAL A 154 -4.95 26.51 -17.94
N PRO A 155 -5.07 26.86 -19.24
CA PRO A 155 -6.00 26.19 -20.15
C PRO A 155 -5.78 24.68 -20.17
N ALA A 156 -6.86 23.89 -20.08
CA ALA A 156 -6.81 22.43 -20.11
C ALA A 156 -6.66 21.86 -21.52
N THR A 157 -5.75 22.42 -22.31
CA THR A 157 -5.44 21.93 -23.66
C THR A 157 -4.90 20.51 -23.54
N SER A 158 -5.60 19.57 -24.20
CA SER A 158 -5.25 18.16 -24.21
C SER A 158 -4.75 17.71 -25.58
N GLU A 159 -3.66 16.96 -25.60
CA GLU A 159 -3.18 16.19 -26.74
C GLU A 159 -3.46 14.70 -26.49
N LEU A 160 -4.08 14.03 -27.47
CA LEU A 160 -4.40 12.61 -27.42
C LEU A 160 -3.72 11.90 -28.58
N THR A 161 -2.69 11.10 -28.27
CA THR A 161 -2.03 10.25 -29.26
C THR A 161 -2.63 8.85 -29.20
N PRO A 162 -3.21 8.30 -30.30
CA PRO A 162 -3.75 6.95 -30.29
C PRO A 162 -2.70 5.89 -29.94
N VAL A 163 -3.10 4.89 -29.15
CA VAL A 163 -2.25 3.76 -28.74
C VAL A 163 -2.95 2.46 -29.08
N ASP A 164 -2.21 1.52 -29.68
CA ASP A 164 -2.77 0.23 -30.05
C ASP A 164 -3.09 -0.63 -28.82
N ASN A 165 -4.22 -1.33 -28.88
CA ASN A 165 -4.58 -2.37 -27.93
C ASN A 165 -5.27 -3.53 -28.69
N SER A 166 -5.20 -4.75 -28.16
CA SER A 166 -5.73 -5.94 -28.85
C SER A 166 -7.27 -6.01 -28.89
N ASP A 167 -7.96 -5.26 -28.04
CA ASP A 167 -9.41 -5.20 -27.99
C ASP A 167 -9.94 -4.02 -28.81
N ALA A 168 -10.44 -4.32 -30.02
CA ALA A 168 -10.96 -3.32 -30.94
C ALA A 168 -12.20 -2.56 -30.41
N SER A 169 -12.87 -3.07 -29.37
CA SER A 169 -14.01 -2.41 -28.72
C SER A 169 -13.59 -1.28 -27.77
N ILE A 170 -12.29 -1.17 -27.45
CA ILE A 170 -11.73 -0.16 -26.58
C ILE A 170 -10.84 0.81 -27.38
N LEU A 171 -11.05 2.11 -27.19
CA LEU A 171 -10.15 3.15 -27.67
C LEU A 171 -9.12 3.46 -26.59
N CYS A 172 -7.85 3.58 -26.97
CA CYS A 172 -6.76 3.91 -26.06
C CYS A 172 -5.95 5.11 -26.60
N PHE A 173 -5.51 5.98 -25.70
CA PHE A 173 -4.74 7.18 -26.02
C PHE A 173 -3.65 7.40 -24.96
N ASP A 174 -2.46 7.86 -25.38
CA ASP A 174 -1.53 8.56 -24.51
C ASP A 174 -1.99 10.01 -24.45
N ALA A 175 -2.40 10.45 -23.26
CA ALA A 175 -2.99 11.75 -23.01
C ALA A 175 -1.99 12.65 -22.29
N GLN A 176 -1.78 13.85 -22.84
CA GLN A 176 -1.08 14.94 -22.17
C GLN A 176 -2.01 16.13 -22.04
N VAL A 177 -2.08 16.71 -20.84
CA VAL A 177 -2.89 17.90 -20.59
C VAL A 177 -2.03 18.93 -19.89
N ALA A 178 -2.00 20.15 -20.41
CA ALA A 178 -1.28 21.25 -19.78
C ALA A 178 -1.68 21.37 -18.29
N CYS A 179 -0.73 21.67 -17.42
CA CYS A 179 -0.91 21.72 -15.96
C CYS A 179 -0.07 22.86 -15.38
N LEU A 180 -0.31 23.22 -14.12
CA LEU A 180 0.51 24.22 -13.44
C LEU A 180 1.96 23.74 -13.27
N GLY A 181 2.92 24.61 -13.62
CA GLY A 181 4.35 24.31 -13.62
C GLY A 181 4.84 23.69 -14.93
N ASP A 182 6.04 23.13 -14.91
CA ASP A 182 6.71 22.66 -16.13
C ASP A 182 6.29 21.25 -16.57
N ALA A 183 5.71 20.46 -15.65
CA ALA A 183 5.29 19.09 -15.93
C ALA A 183 3.77 19.04 -16.22
N PRO A 184 3.34 18.54 -17.39
CA PRO A 184 1.92 18.37 -17.69
C PRO A 184 1.31 17.25 -16.84
N PHE A 185 -0.01 17.14 -16.87
CA PHE A 185 -0.64 15.85 -16.60
C PHE A 185 -0.34 14.91 -17.78
N SER A 186 0.02 13.65 -17.49
CA SER A 186 0.35 12.62 -18.47
C SER A 186 -0.26 11.29 -18.01
N GLY A 187 -0.80 10.48 -18.92
CA GLY A 187 -1.35 9.17 -18.59
C GLY A 187 -1.98 8.45 -19.77
N TYR A 188 -2.18 7.14 -19.65
CA TYR A 188 -2.97 6.39 -20.62
C TYR A 188 -4.47 6.50 -20.31
N PHE A 189 -5.23 6.93 -21.30
CA PHE A 189 -6.68 7.02 -21.28
C PHE A 189 -7.29 5.92 -22.14
N ALA A 190 -8.31 5.24 -21.62
CA ALA A 190 -9.08 4.27 -22.37
C ALA A 190 -10.59 4.44 -22.14
N LYS A 191 -11.37 4.15 -23.17
CA LYS A 191 -12.84 4.15 -23.12
C LYS A 191 -13.45 3.14 -24.09
N PRO A 192 -14.67 2.63 -23.83
CA PRO A 192 -15.44 1.91 -24.83
C PRO A 192 -15.63 2.73 -26.10
N ARG A 193 -15.47 2.11 -27.27
CA ARG A 193 -15.52 2.78 -28.58
C ARG A 193 -16.86 3.43 -28.86
N GLU A 194 -17.95 2.73 -28.54
CA GLU A 194 -19.33 3.12 -28.86
C GLU A 194 -20.08 3.62 -27.60
N ALA A 195 -19.37 4.31 -26.70
CA ALA A 195 -19.96 4.86 -25.50
C ALA A 195 -20.94 6.00 -25.80
N ALA A 196 -22.15 5.95 -25.23
CA ALA A 196 -23.13 7.00 -25.40
C ALA A 196 -22.75 8.24 -24.56
N PRO A 197 -23.20 9.45 -24.95
CA PRO A 197 -23.06 10.64 -24.10
C PRO A 197 -23.66 10.40 -22.72
N LYS A 198 -22.98 10.88 -21.68
CA LYS A 198 -23.40 10.80 -20.27
C LYS A 198 -23.80 9.39 -19.81
N SER A 199 -23.03 8.39 -20.18
CA SER A 199 -23.36 6.98 -19.88
C SER A 199 -22.36 6.26 -18.99
N LEU A 200 -21.16 6.82 -18.80
CA LEU A 200 -20.07 6.12 -18.14
C LEU A 200 -19.58 6.84 -16.88
N PRO A 201 -19.37 6.13 -15.76
CA PRO A 201 -18.59 6.66 -14.65
C PRO A 201 -17.12 6.84 -15.06
N ALA A 202 -16.36 7.62 -14.30
CA ALA A 202 -14.92 7.77 -14.50
C ALA A 202 -14.10 7.08 -13.41
N ILE A 203 -12.96 6.48 -13.78
CA ILE A 203 -11.98 5.90 -12.87
C ILE A 203 -10.57 6.41 -13.17
N LEU A 204 -9.88 6.85 -12.13
CA LEU A 204 -8.51 7.32 -12.16
C LEU A 204 -7.61 6.39 -11.33
N TRP A 205 -6.62 5.78 -11.97
CA TRP A 205 -5.63 4.93 -11.35
C TRP A 205 -4.38 5.77 -11.02
N VAL A 206 -3.93 5.68 -9.77
CA VAL A 206 -2.77 6.44 -9.26
C VAL A 206 -1.72 5.51 -8.63
N HIS A 207 -0.45 5.88 -8.78
CA HIS A 207 0.67 4.96 -8.62
C HIS A 207 1.41 5.04 -7.30
N GLY A 208 1.85 3.87 -6.81
CA GLY A 208 2.88 3.76 -5.77
C GLY A 208 4.20 4.42 -6.19
N ALA A 209 5.06 4.72 -5.22
CA ALA A 209 6.30 5.48 -5.43
C ALA A 209 7.21 4.84 -6.48
N GLY A 210 7.93 5.67 -7.23
CA GLY A 210 8.91 5.26 -8.23
C GLY A 210 8.61 5.85 -9.60
N VAL A 211 9.63 5.92 -10.46
CA VAL A 211 9.56 6.55 -11.77
C VAL A 211 9.33 5.48 -12.84
N ARG A 212 8.19 5.53 -13.51
CA ARG A 212 7.80 4.55 -14.53
C ARG A 212 6.74 5.12 -15.47
N SER A 213 6.45 4.37 -16.52
CA SER A 213 5.31 4.62 -17.42
C SER A 213 3.98 4.53 -16.69
N SER A 214 2.98 5.22 -17.23
CA SER A 214 1.58 4.83 -17.05
C SER A 214 1.31 3.39 -17.48
N SER A 215 0.34 2.74 -16.83
CA SER A 215 -0.14 1.39 -17.12
C SER A 215 -1.32 1.40 -18.09
N LEU A 216 -1.05 1.09 -19.36
CA LEU A 216 -2.11 0.87 -20.35
C LEU A 216 -3.06 -0.25 -19.93
N GLY A 217 -2.55 -1.27 -19.23
CA GLY A 217 -3.36 -2.38 -18.72
C GLY A 217 -4.43 -1.95 -17.72
N ASN A 218 -4.12 -0.99 -16.82
CA ASN A 218 -5.10 -0.44 -15.88
C ASN A 218 -6.15 0.41 -16.60
N ALA A 219 -5.71 1.25 -17.54
CA ALA A 219 -6.61 2.03 -18.38
C ALA A 219 -7.61 1.10 -19.10
N VAL A 220 -7.12 0.06 -19.79
CA VAL A 220 -7.95 -0.93 -20.47
C VAL A 220 -8.84 -1.71 -19.49
N LYS A 221 -8.34 -2.08 -18.30
CA LYS A 221 -9.14 -2.79 -17.27
C LYS A 221 -10.39 -2.01 -16.88
N GLY A 222 -10.25 -0.71 -16.58
CA GLY A 222 -11.40 0.13 -16.25
C GLY A 222 -12.34 0.33 -17.44
N ALA A 223 -11.81 0.49 -18.65
CA ALA A 223 -12.63 0.64 -19.85
C ALA A 223 -13.46 -0.62 -20.17
N LYS A 224 -12.89 -1.82 -19.96
CA LYS A 224 -13.61 -3.11 -20.08
C LYS A 224 -14.72 -3.27 -19.05
N ALA A 225 -14.66 -2.54 -17.95
CA ALA A 225 -15.71 -2.46 -16.94
C ALA A 225 -16.71 -1.33 -17.21
N ASN A 226 -16.81 -0.83 -18.46
CA ASN A 226 -17.69 0.26 -18.90
C ASN A 226 -17.47 1.56 -18.11
N MET A 227 -16.22 2.01 -18.03
CA MET A 227 -15.86 3.29 -17.41
C MET A 227 -14.95 4.10 -18.35
N LEU A 228 -14.95 5.43 -18.19
CA LEU A 228 -13.86 6.27 -18.66
C LEU A 228 -12.66 6.04 -17.74
N SER A 229 -11.58 5.47 -18.26
CA SER A 229 -10.50 4.95 -17.42
C SER A 229 -9.18 5.61 -17.76
N MET A 230 -8.55 6.23 -16.76
CA MET A 230 -7.28 6.92 -16.90
C MET A 230 -6.28 6.39 -15.89
N ASP A 231 -5.11 5.96 -16.34
CA ASP A 231 -4.00 5.64 -15.45
C ASP A 231 -2.96 6.76 -15.53
N MET A 232 -2.72 7.45 -14.40
CA MET A 232 -1.91 8.67 -14.38
C MET A 232 -0.42 8.36 -14.18
N ASN A 233 0.45 9.03 -14.95
CA ASN A 233 1.87 9.14 -14.62
C ASN A 233 2.08 10.17 -13.50
N ALA A 234 2.59 9.71 -12.35
CA ALA A 234 2.80 10.54 -11.17
C ALA A 234 3.68 11.79 -11.40
N HIS A 235 4.61 11.73 -12.36
CA HIS A 235 5.63 12.74 -12.60
C HIS A 235 5.32 13.67 -13.78
N GLY A 236 4.31 13.35 -14.60
CA GLY A 236 4.04 14.11 -15.82
C GLY A 236 5.05 13.85 -16.94
N ILE A 237 5.81 12.75 -16.87
CA ILE A 237 6.80 12.37 -17.90
C ILE A 237 6.14 11.57 -19.04
N PRO A 238 6.78 11.44 -20.21
CA PRO A 238 6.27 10.64 -21.33
C PRO A 238 6.04 9.16 -20.96
N ASN A 239 5.01 8.56 -21.53
CA ASN A 239 4.68 7.14 -21.35
C ASN A 239 5.23 6.29 -22.50
N GLY A 240 5.25 4.96 -22.31
CA GLY A 240 5.63 4.00 -23.37
C GLY A 240 7.10 4.03 -23.79
N LYS A 241 7.96 4.75 -23.06
CA LYS A 241 9.40 4.75 -23.27
C LYS A 241 10.04 3.43 -22.81
N PRO A 242 11.25 3.08 -23.31
CA PRO A 242 12.03 1.96 -22.78
C PRO A 242 12.39 2.13 -21.30
N ASN A 243 12.73 1.03 -20.62
CA ASN A 243 13.07 1.05 -19.18
C ASN A 243 14.26 1.97 -18.89
N GLU A 244 15.23 2.03 -19.80
CA GLU A 244 16.43 2.87 -19.69
C GLU A 244 16.08 4.36 -19.53
N PHE A 245 15.04 4.83 -20.22
CA PHE A 245 14.56 6.21 -20.07
C PHE A 245 14.11 6.48 -18.63
N TYR A 246 13.33 5.58 -18.02
CA TYR A 246 12.85 5.76 -16.66
C TYR A 246 13.96 5.59 -15.62
N GLU A 247 14.95 4.73 -15.88
CA GLU A 247 16.16 4.63 -15.06
C GLU A 247 17.00 5.90 -15.12
N GLU A 248 17.16 6.51 -16.29
CA GLU A 248 17.83 7.82 -16.44
C GLU A 248 17.08 8.92 -15.67
N GLN A 249 15.76 8.95 -15.74
CA GLN A 249 14.95 9.89 -14.94
C GLN A 249 15.12 9.64 -13.44
N THR A 250 15.07 8.38 -13.00
CA THR A 250 15.25 7.97 -11.59
C THR A 250 16.61 8.39 -11.04
N ASN A 251 17.68 8.23 -11.83
CA ASN A 251 19.04 8.53 -11.41
C ASN A 251 19.44 10.00 -11.66
N GLY A 252 18.66 10.74 -12.45
CA GLY A 252 18.89 12.13 -12.82
C GLY A 252 17.79 13.06 -12.29
N PRO A 253 16.94 13.67 -13.15
CA PRO A 253 16.01 14.73 -12.75
C PRO A 253 15.04 14.40 -11.62
N LEU A 254 14.64 13.12 -11.47
CA LEU A 254 13.69 12.68 -10.44
C LEU A 254 14.38 11.94 -9.28
N LYS A 255 15.72 11.99 -9.20
CA LYS A 255 16.44 11.44 -8.05
C LYS A 255 15.96 12.11 -6.77
N ASP A 256 15.51 11.29 -5.81
CA ASP A 256 14.99 11.75 -4.51
C ASP A 256 13.86 12.79 -4.62
N TYR A 257 13.06 12.75 -5.70
CA TYR A 257 11.96 13.71 -5.97
C TYR A 257 11.07 13.99 -4.75
N ARG A 258 10.86 12.99 -3.89
CA ARG A 258 10.04 13.05 -2.67
C ARG A 258 10.53 14.08 -1.65
N TYR A 259 11.78 14.53 -1.72
CA TYR A 259 12.33 15.56 -0.84
C TYR A 259 12.50 16.91 -1.54
N ALA A 260 12.23 17.02 -2.84
CA ALA A 260 12.40 18.27 -3.56
C ALA A 260 11.42 19.33 -3.03
N GLY A 261 11.97 20.45 -2.55
CA GLY A 261 11.21 21.60 -2.02
C GLY A 261 10.48 21.35 -0.71
N ARG A 262 10.81 20.29 0.06
CA ARG A 262 10.06 19.89 1.27
C ARG A 262 10.10 20.92 2.41
N GLU A 263 11.00 21.88 2.35
CA GLU A 263 11.17 22.98 3.30
C GLU A 263 10.14 24.10 3.11
N ASP A 264 9.34 24.05 2.02
CA ASP A 264 8.36 25.07 1.65
C ASP A 264 7.09 24.43 1.05
N ARG A 265 5.91 24.78 1.59
CA ARG A 265 4.60 24.29 1.11
C ARG A 265 4.34 24.63 -0.36
N ASP A 266 4.88 25.74 -0.85
CA ASP A 266 4.71 26.19 -2.23
C ASP A 266 5.70 25.52 -3.21
N ALA A 267 6.84 25.05 -2.72
CA ALA A 267 7.88 24.41 -3.53
C ALA A 267 7.84 22.87 -3.50
N SER A 268 7.16 22.27 -2.52
CA SER A 268 7.10 20.82 -2.33
C SER A 268 6.67 20.09 -3.61
N TYR A 269 7.42 19.07 -4.00
CA TYR A 269 7.12 18.22 -5.16
C TYR A 269 5.68 17.68 -5.15
N PHE A 270 5.17 17.29 -3.98
CA PHE A 270 3.83 16.74 -3.83
C PHE A 270 2.73 17.74 -4.21
N ARG A 271 2.98 19.06 -4.07
CA ARG A 271 2.07 20.09 -4.54
C ARG A 271 1.78 19.93 -6.04
N GLY A 272 2.82 19.81 -6.86
CA GLY A 272 2.68 19.63 -8.29
C GLY A 272 2.00 18.30 -8.65
N MET A 273 2.32 17.22 -7.94
CA MET A 273 1.65 15.92 -8.10
C MET A 273 0.14 16.03 -7.86
N PHE A 274 -0.28 16.70 -6.79
CA PHE A 274 -1.68 16.84 -6.42
C PHE A 274 -2.45 17.76 -7.37
N LEU A 275 -1.80 18.77 -7.95
CA LEU A 275 -2.41 19.57 -9.00
C LEU A 275 -2.58 18.81 -10.32
N ARG A 276 -1.62 17.95 -10.69
CA ARG A 276 -1.80 17.04 -11.82
C ARG A 276 -2.95 16.06 -11.57
N LEU A 277 -3.13 15.58 -10.35
CA LEU A 277 -4.26 14.75 -9.96
C LEU A 277 -5.60 15.45 -10.22
N VAL A 278 -5.76 16.71 -9.78
CA VAL A 278 -6.95 17.52 -10.08
C VAL A 278 -7.12 17.71 -11.59
N ARG A 279 -6.05 17.99 -12.33
CA ARG A 279 -6.09 18.14 -13.80
C ARG A 279 -6.52 16.85 -14.51
N GLY A 280 -6.16 15.69 -13.99
CA GLY A 280 -6.64 14.39 -14.48
C GLY A 280 -8.15 14.21 -14.29
N ILE A 281 -8.68 14.65 -13.15
CA ILE A 281 -10.13 14.67 -12.87
C ILE A 281 -10.83 15.67 -13.80
N ASP A 282 -10.24 16.84 -14.05
CA ASP A 282 -10.78 17.82 -15.03
C ASP A 282 -10.90 17.21 -16.43
N PHE A 283 -9.85 16.52 -16.88
CA PHE A 283 -9.86 15.84 -18.19
C PHE A 283 -10.95 14.78 -18.29
N LEU A 284 -11.07 13.90 -17.28
CA LEU A 284 -12.06 12.83 -17.26
C LEU A 284 -13.49 13.37 -17.24
N THR A 285 -13.74 14.39 -16.41
CA THR A 285 -15.09 14.97 -16.21
C THR A 285 -15.50 15.95 -17.32
N ALA A 286 -14.58 16.31 -18.20
CA ALA A 286 -14.87 17.07 -19.43
C ALA A 286 -15.28 16.17 -20.61
N GLN A 287 -15.13 14.84 -20.52
CA GLN A 287 -15.49 13.94 -21.62
C GLN A 287 -17.01 13.89 -21.80
N PRO A 288 -17.52 13.89 -23.05
CA PRO A 288 -18.96 13.88 -23.31
C PRO A 288 -19.66 12.61 -22.82
N GLU A 289 -18.94 11.51 -22.66
CA GLU A 289 -19.47 10.24 -22.17
C GLU A 289 -19.55 10.14 -20.66
N TRP A 290 -18.94 11.07 -19.91
CA TRP A 290 -18.98 11.05 -18.44
C TRP A 290 -20.42 11.27 -17.94
N ASP A 291 -20.86 10.40 -17.05
CA ASP A 291 -22.22 10.38 -16.48
C ASP A 291 -22.61 11.65 -15.69
N GLY A 292 -21.65 12.55 -15.43
CA GLY A 292 -21.88 13.81 -14.74
C GLY A 292 -21.83 13.70 -13.21
N LYS A 293 -21.56 12.52 -12.65
CA LYS A 293 -21.70 12.29 -11.20
C LYS A 293 -20.66 11.35 -10.59
N THR A 294 -20.18 10.32 -11.29
CA THR A 294 -19.36 9.26 -10.66
C THR A 294 -17.89 9.43 -11.03
N VAL A 295 -17.04 9.62 -10.02
CA VAL A 295 -15.57 9.64 -10.19
C VAL A 295 -14.93 8.80 -9.10
N ILE A 296 -14.08 7.88 -9.52
CA ILE A 296 -13.47 6.86 -8.67
C ILE A 296 -11.96 7.03 -8.73
N VAL A 297 -11.28 6.99 -7.59
CA VAL A 297 -9.82 7.02 -7.54
C VAL A 297 -9.29 5.81 -6.79
N ILE A 298 -8.36 5.08 -7.42
CA ILE A 298 -7.78 3.85 -6.87
C ILE A 298 -6.26 3.91 -6.88
N GLY A 299 -5.66 3.55 -5.74
CA GLY A 299 -4.21 3.55 -5.60
C GLY A 299 -3.69 2.79 -4.39
N HIS A 300 -2.38 2.51 -4.41
CA HIS A 300 -1.69 1.78 -3.35
C HIS A 300 -0.36 2.47 -2.99
N SER A 301 0.05 2.46 -1.72
CA SER A 301 1.23 3.17 -1.22
C SER A 301 1.16 4.68 -1.53
N GLN A 302 2.11 5.27 -2.26
CA GLN A 302 2.00 6.64 -2.77
C GLN A 302 0.71 6.90 -3.57
N GLY A 303 0.21 5.88 -4.27
CA GLY A 303 -1.08 5.94 -4.95
C GLY A 303 -2.24 6.01 -3.96
N GLY A 304 -2.15 5.31 -2.84
CA GLY A 304 -3.17 5.36 -1.78
C GLY A 304 -3.24 6.75 -1.14
N GLY A 305 -2.08 7.38 -0.91
CA GLY A 305 -2.00 8.78 -0.51
C GLY A 305 -2.62 9.73 -1.52
N GLN A 306 -2.31 9.57 -2.81
CA GLN A 306 -2.95 10.35 -3.89
C GLN A 306 -4.46 10.14 -3.93
N ALA A 307 -4.97 8.91 -3.72
CA ALA A 307 -6.39 8.64 -3.74
C ALA A 307 -7.14 9.37 -2.59
N LEU A 308 -6.54 9.41 -1.39
CA LEU A 308 -7.04 10.21 -0.26
C LEU A 308 -7.02 11.71 -0.58
N VAL A 309 -5.94 12.19 -1.19
CA VAL A 309 -5.79 13.59 -1.60
C VAL A 309 -6.85 13.97 -2.64
N ALA A 310 -7.11 13.12 -3.65
CA ALA A 310 -8.16 13.36 -4.63
C ALA A 310 -9.52 13.55 -3.95
N GLY A 311 -9.90 12.62 -3.07
CA GLY A 311 -11.17 12.69 -2.35
C GLY A 311 -11.31 13.92 -1.45
N GLY A 312 -10.20 14.42 -0.89
CA GLY A 312 -10.20 15.62 -0.06
C GLY A 312 -10.07 16.95 -0.83
N LEU A 313 -9.50 16.94 -2.04
CA LEU A 313 -9.31 18.14 -2.87
C LEU A 313 -10.45 18.38 -3.85
N ASP A 314 -11.19 17.35 -4.24
CA ASP A 314 -12.16 17.45 -5.33
C ASP A 314 -13.48 16.75 -5.00
N GLU A 315 -14.53 17.56 -4.85
CA GLU A 315 -15.86 17.07 -4.48
C GLU A 315 -16.53 16.20 -5.56
N ARG A 316 -15.99 16.16 -6.78
CA ARG A 316 -16.48 15.24 -7.83
C ARG A 316 -16.14 13.78 -7.53
N VAL A 317 -15.15 13.51 -6.68
CA VAL A 317 -14.75 12.15 -6.29
C VAL A 317 -15.81 11.53 -5.39
N THR A 318 -16.39 10.43 -5.83
CA THR A 318 -17.47 9.71 -5.12
C THR A 318 -16.99 8.44 -4.43
N PHE A 319 -15.87 7.86 -4.87
CA PHE A 319 -15.28 6.67 -4.26
C PHE A 319 -13.74 6.68 -4.26
N VAL A 320 -13.15 6.22 -3.15
CA VAL A 320 -11.70 6.07 -2.98
C VAL A 320 -11.36 4.63 -2.56
N ALA A 321 -10.49 3.98 -3.34
CA ALA A 321 -9.85 2.72 -2.95
C ALA A 321 -8.36 2.96 -2.66
N THR A 322 -7.94 2.76 -1.42
CA THR A 322 -6.62 3.21 -0.94
C THR A 322 -5.90 2.14 -0.13
N GLY A 323 -4.83 1.57 -0.67
CA GLY A 323 -4.12 0.47 -0.01
C GLY A 323 -2.82 0.92 0.63
N VAL A 324 -2.59 0.55 1.90
CA VAL A 324 -1.42 0.93 2.73
C VAL A 324 -0.96 2.37 2.42
N PRO A 325 -1.84 3.38 2.58
CA PRO A 325 -1.59 4.71 2.04
C PRO A 325 -0.31 5.33 2.60
N ALA A 326 0.58 5.70 1.69
CA ALA A 326 1.71 6.56 1.99
C ALA A 326 1.25 8.03 2.04
N ILE A 327 2.20 8.94 2.24
CA ILE A 327 1.95 10.39 2.35
C ILE A 327 1.06 10.72 3.57
N CYS A 328 0.92 9.80 4.53
CA CYS A 328 0.10 9.97 5.72
C CYS A 328 0.99 10.16 6.96
N ASP A 329 0.58 11.07 7.85
CA ASP A 329 1.12 11.26 9.18
C ASP A 329 2.62 11.59 9.18
N HIS A 330 2.99 12.63 8.42
CA HIS A 330 4.36 13.18 8.37
C HIS A 330 4.81 13.77 9.69
N SER A 331 3.84 14.09 10.56
CA SER A 331 4.04 14.59 11.91
C SER A 331 4.00 13.49 12.98
N GLY A 332 3.98 12.20 12.60
CA GLY A 332 3.95 11.05 13.51
C GLY A 332 4.87 11.16 14.73
N ARG A 333 6.10 11.64 14.52
CA ARG A 333 7.10 11.82 15.59
C ARG A 333 6.67 12.78 16.69
N VAL A 334 5.80 13.76 16.41
CA VAL A 334 5.26 14.69 17.42
C VAL A 334 4.32 13.96 18.39
N ALA A 335 3.66 12.90 17.93
CA ALA A 335 2.77 12.05 18.72
C ALA A 335 3.44 10.75 19.18
N ASP A 336 4.78 10.72 19.24
CA ASP A 336 5.57 9.55 19.65
C ASP A 336 5.34 8.30 18.77
N ARG A 337 5.06 8.50 17.47
CA ARG A 337 4.84 7.45 16.46
C ARG A 337 5.84 7.55 15.31
N ILE A 338 6.03 6.45 14.60
CA ILE A 338 6.81 6.47 13.34
C ILE A 338 6.08 7.26 12.24
N ASN A 339 6.82 8.06 11.48
CA ASN A 339 6.27 8.77 10.31
C ASN A 339 5.93 7.79 9.17
N GLY A 340 4.83 8.05 8.46
CA GLY A 340 4.55 7.37 7.19
C GLY A 340 5.52 7.77 6.07
N TRP A 341 5.63 6.93 5.04
CA TRP A 341 6.44 7.22 3.86
C TRP A 341 6.02 8.57 3.22
N PRO A 342 6.95 9.41 2.74
CA PRO A 342 8.39 9.15 2.56
C PRO A 342 9.26 9.47 3.78
N LYS A 343 8.66 9.67 4.97
CA LYS A 343 9.35 10.19 6.15
C LYS A 343 9.93 11.59 5.87
N LEU A 344 9.07 12.49 5.37
CA LEU A 344 9.44 13.83 4.91
C LEU A 344 10.26 14.61 5.95
N VAL A 345 9.81 14.57 7.20
CA VAL A 345 10.35 15.34 8.31
C VAL A 345 11.52 14.57 8.94
N PRO A 346 12.77 15.04 8.78
CA PRO A 346 13.91 14.45 9.47
C PRO A 346 13.88 14.85 10.96
N GLN A 347 14.67 14.14 11.77
CA GLN A 347 14.95 14.53 13.14
C GLN A 347 16.35 15.12 13.25
N GLY A 348 16.48 16.16 14.09
CA GLY A 348 17.77 16.71 14.49
C GLY A 348 18.52 15.79 15.45
N SER A 349 19.74 16.18 15.81
CA SER A 349 20.57 15.45 16.79
C SER A 349 19.98 15.42 18.20
N ASP A 350 19.05 16.35 18.51
CA ASP A 350 18.28 16.40 19.75
C ASP A 350 17.04 15.49 19.73
N GLY A 351 16.85 14.71 18.66
CA GLY A 351 15.71 13.83 18.46
C GLY A 351 14.41 14.57 18.10
N LYS A 352 14.43 15.90 17.91
CA LYS A 352 13.22 16.64 17.56
C LYS A 352 13.01 16.72 16.05
N PRO A 353 11.76 16.73 15.56
CA PRO A 353 11.48 16.98 14.16
C PRO A 353 12.00 18.34 13.71
N ASP A 354 12.53 18.44 12.48
CA ASP A 354 12.88 19.72 11.88
C ASP A 354 11.63 20.62 11.79
N PRO A 355 11.61 21.80 12.44
CA PRO A 355 10.40 22.59 12.56
C PRO A 355 9.93 23.19 11.22
N GLN A 356 10.85 23.53 10.32
CA GLN A 356 10.52 24.12 9.02
C GLN A 356 9.87 23.07 8.12
N ILE A 357 10.50 21.89 8.01
CA ILE A 357 9.98 20.79 7.19
C ILE A 357 8.70 20.22 7.81
N LEU A 358 8.60 20.16 9.15
CA LEU A 358 7.38 19.76 9.84
C LEU A 358 6.21 20.66 9.42
N GLU A 359 6.38 21.99 9.48
CA GLU A 359 5.32 22.92 9.12
C GLU A 359 4.92 22.81 7.64
N ALA A 360 5.88 22.79 6.72
CA ALA A 360 5.61 22.65 5.29
C ALA A 360 4.93 21.31 4.95
N SER A 361 5.35 20.21 5.60
CA SER A 361 4.82 18.87 5.33
C SER A 361 3.33 18.74 5.64
N ARG A 362 2.78 19.53 6.58
CA ARG A 362 1.37 19.48 6.98
C ARG A 362 0.40 19.86 5.84
N TYR A 363 0.87 20.62 4.85
CA TYR A 363 0.08 21.02 3.67
C TYR A 363 0.03 19.92 2.60
N VAL A 364 0.92 18.95 2.66
CA VAL A 364 0.97 17.81 1.71
C VAL A 364 0.72 16.46 2.39
N ASP A 365 0.34 16.47 3.66
CA ASP A 365 -0.02 15.27 4.43
C ASP A 365 -1.45 14.81 4.09
N ALA A 366 -1.57 13.60 3.54
CA ALA A 366 -2.82 12.96 3.12
C ALA A 366 -3.87 12.86 4.26
N VAL A 367 -3.46 12.84 5.54
CA VAL A 367 -4.40 12.84 6.68
C VAL A 367 -5.25 14.13 6.72
N SER A 368 -4.67 15.27 6.32
CA SER A 368 -5.37 16.55 6.26
C SER A 368 -6.46 16.53 5.18
N PHE A 369 -6.20 15.88 4.05
CA PHE A 369 -7.17 15.71 2.97
C PHE A 369 -8.24 14.67 3.31
N ALA A 370 -7.87 13.58 4.00
CA ALA A 370 -8.82 12.56 4.45
C ALA A 370 -9.96 13.18 5.29
N SER A 371 -9.65 14.18 6.13
CA SER A 371 -10.66 14.91 6.92
C SER A 371 -11.67 15.72 6.09
N ARG A 372 -11.44 15.89 4.80
CA ARG A 372 -12.33 16.56 3.83
C ARG A 372 -12.95 15.60 2.82
N CYS A 373 -12.57 14.32 2.86
CA CYS A 373 -13.00 13.31 1.91
C CYS A 373 -14.42 12.83 2.24
N LYS A 374 -15.40 13.32 1.47
CA LYS A 374 -16.82 12.92 1.54
C LYS A 374 -17.13 11.65 0.75
N ALA A 375 -16.21 11.19 -0.09
CA ALA A 375 -16.34 9.97 -0.87
C ALA A 375 -16.46 8.73 0.02
N ASP A 376 -17.21 7.73 -0.46
CA ASP A 376 -17.15 6.39 0.12
C ASP A 376 -15.74 5.81 -0.06
N ALA A 377 -15.27 4.98 0.85
CA ALA A 377 -13.90 4.52 0.87
C ALA A 377 -13.73 3.05 1.27
N ILE A 378 -12.78 2.38 0.61
CA ILE A 378 -12.17 1.12 1.08
C ILE A 378 -10.67 1.34 1.28
N MET A 379 -10.18 0.96 2.46
CA MET A 379 -8.76 1.04 2.79
C MET A 379 -8.18 -0.34 3.09
N SER A 380 -6.91 -0.59 2.81
CA SER A 380 -6.19 -1.72 3.38
C SER A 380 -5.00 -1.30 4.24
N VAL A 381 -4.68 -2.11 5.25
CA VAL A 381 -3.56 -1.88 6.18
C VAL A 381 -2.86 -3.18 6.55
N GLY A 382 -1.53 -3.17 6.54
CA GLY A 382 -0.69 -4.26 7.03
C GLY A 382 -0.12 -3.93 8.41
N PHE A 383 -0.32 -4.77 9.41
CA PHE A 383 0.09 -4.44 10.78
C PHE A 383 1.59 -4.56 11.04
N ILE A 384 2.37 -5.12 10.10
CA ILE A 384 3.83 -5.17 10.19
C ILE A 384 4.51 -4.27 9.13
N ASP A 385 3.74 -3.44 8.43
CA ASP A 385 4.25 -2.49 7.45
C ASP A 385 5.12 -1.42 8.15
N SER A 386 6.39 -1.31 7.75
CA SER A 386 7.34 -0.30 8.26
C SER A 386 7.61 0.84 7.29
N VAL A 387 7.01 0.78 6.10
CA VAL A 387 7.05 1.80 5.05
C VAL A 387 5.87 2.74 5.23
N CYS A 388 4.65 2.20 5.30
CA CYS A 388 3.42 2.91 5.59
C CYS A 388 2.83 2.35 6.89
N PRO A 389 3.36 2.78 8.06
CA PRO A 389 3.04 2.17 9.33
C PRO A 389 1.54 2.20 9.60
N PRO A 390 0.98 1.14 10.22
CA PRO A 390 -0.46 1.02 10.41
C PRO A 390 -1.03 2.19 11.23
N THR A 391 -0.25 2.76 12.15
CA THR A 391 -0.64 3.98 12.87
C THR A 391 -0.84 5.19 11.96
N SER A 392 -0.04 5.36 10.90
CA SER A 392 -0.23 6.41 9.90
C SER A 392 -1.46 6.17 9.03
N CYS A 393 -1.69 4.92 8.62
CA CYS A 393 -2.86 4.52 7.84
C CYS A 393 -4.16 4.75 8.64
N TYR A 394 -4.19 4.34 9.92
CA TYR A 394 -5.34 4.58 10.79
C TYR A 394 -5.55 6.06 11.10
N ALA A 395 -4.48 6.85 11.25
CA ALA A 395 -4.60 8.30 11.40
C ALA A 395 -5.37 8.91 10.22
N ALA A 396 -5.10 8.48 8.98
CA ALA A 396 -5.88 8.90 7.80
C ALA A 396 -7.31 8.34 7.80
N TYR A 397 -7.47 7.03 7.99
CA TYR A 397 -8.77 6.35 7.96
C TYR A 397 -9.78 6.94 8.94
N ASN A 398 -9.31 7.28 10.14
CA ASN A 398 -10.17 7.81 11.20
C ASN A 398 -10.74 9.20 10.84
N GLN A 399 -10.09 9.94 9.92
CA GLN A 399 -10.58 11.24 9.44
C GLN A 399 -11.59 11.17 8.29
N LEU A 400 -11.66 10.07 7.54
CA LEU A 400 -12.59 9.91 6.41
C LEU A 400 -14.05 10.15 6.83
N GLN A 401 -14.79 10.93 6.03
CA GLN A 401 -16.17 11.35 6.34
C GLN A 401 -17.26 10.48 5.67
N GLY A 402 -16.98 9.94 4.48
CA GLY A 402 -17.91 9.06 3.76
C GLY A 402 -18.02 7.66 4.38
N LYS A 403 -18.86 6.78 3.80
CA LYS A 403 -18.95 5.39 4.29
C LYS A 403 -17.61 4.72 4.05
N LYS A 404 -17.04 4.13 5.09
CA LYS A 404 -15.67 3.59 5.06
C LYS A 404 -15.62 2.16 5.55
N GLN A 405 -14.80 1.37 4.87
CA GLN A 405 -14.46 0.00 5.24
C GLN A 405 -12.94 -0.18 5.20
N ILE A 406 -12.44 -1.12 5.99
CA ILE A 406 -11.00 -1.39 6.10
C ILE A 406 -10.72 -2.89 6.07
N ILE A 407 -9.74 -3.28 5.26
CA ILE A 407 -9.15 -4.62 5.21
C ILE A 407 -7.88 -4.60 6.07
N THR A 408 -7.87 -5.38 7.15
CA THR A 408 -6.74 -5.44 8.09
C THR A 408 -6.01 -6.76 7.96
N GLU A 409 -4.70 -6.71 7.74
CA GLU A 409 -3.87 -7.89 7.56
C GLU A 409 -2.75 -7.95 8.61
N PRO A 410 -2.90 -8.75 9.68
CA PRO A 410 -1.95 -8.80 10.79
C PRO A 410 -0.54 -9.24 10.41
N LEU A 411 -0.40 -10.00 9.33
CA LEU A 411 0.88 -10.56 8.86
C LEU A 411 1.44 -9.81 7.65
N MET A 412 0.72 -8.82 7.12
CA MET A 412 1.14 -8.12 5.91
C MET A 412 2.07 -6.95 6.26
N GLY A 413 3.22 -6.91 5.56
CA GLY A 413 4.10 -5.75 5.52
C GLY A 413 3.63 -4.73 4.48
N HIS A 414 4.57 -4.15 3.74
CA HIS A 414 4.24 -3.25 2.63
C HIS A 414 3.93 -4.04 1.36
N ALA A 415 2.65 -4.38 1.13
CA ALA A 415 2.26 -5.22 0.00
C ALA A 415 0.84 -4.92 -0.54
N ALA A 416 0.66 -5.19 -1.84
CA ALA A 416 -0.61 -5.11 -2.57
C ALA A 416 -1.04 -6.49 -3.10
N PRO A 417 -1.32 -7.48 -2.24
CA PRO A 417 -1.64 -8.83 -2.68
C PRO A 417 -2.92 -8.85 -3.55
N PRO A 418 -3.06 -9.85 -4.46
CA PRO A 418 -4.17 -9.92 -5.40
C PRO A 418 -5.55 -9.80 -4.75
N HIS A 419 -5.81 -10.45 -3.62
CA HIS A 419 -7.12 -10.42 -2.97
C HIS A 419 -7.54 -9.01 -2.51
N ILE A 420 -6.59 -8.13 -2.17
CA ILE A 420 -6.87 -6.73 -1.85
C ILE A 420 -7.17 -5.94 -3.12
N GLN A 421 -6.44 -6.20 -4.21
CA GLN A 421 -6.69 -5.56 -5.50
C GLN A 421 -8.07 -5.94 -6.06
N ASP A 422 -8.45 -7.21 -5.88
CA ASP A 422 -9.76 -7.74 -6.27
C ASP A 422 -10.85 -7.12 -5.42
N ALA A 423 -10.72 -7.14 -4.09
CA ALA A 423 -11.70 -6.51 -3.18
C ALA A 423 -11.90 -5.01 -3.46
N PHE A 424 -10.82 -4.29 -3.81
CA PHE A 424 -10.93 -2.88 -4.19
C PHE A 424 -11.72 -2.70 -5.48
N PHE A 425 -11.45 -3.53 -6.49
CA PHE A 425 -12.14 -3.43 -7.77
C PHE A 425 -13.59 -3.89 -7.68
N GLU A 426 -13.89 -4.91 -6.86
CA GLU A 426 -15.26 -5.31 -6.53
C GLU A 426 -16.02 -4.17 -5.86
N ALA A 427 -15.45 -3.53 -4.84
CA ALA A 427 -16.08 -2.39 -4.16
C ALA A 427 -16.32 -1.19 -5.11
N VAL A 428 -15.44 -0.99 -6.10
CA VAL A 428 -15.62 -0.03 -7.20
C VAL A 428 -16.85 -0.39 -8.04
N LEU A 429 -16.98 -1.64 -8.48
CA LEU A 429 -18.12 -2.10 -9.28
C LEU A 429 -19.44 -1.99 -8.50
N GLU A 430 -19.43 -2.36 -7.22
CA GLU A 430 -20.59 -2.19 -6.35
C GLU A 430 -20.97 -0.71 -6.17
N HIS A 431 -19.98 0.18 -6.02
CA HIS A 431 -20.25 1.61 -5.93
C HIS A 431 -20.88 2.15 -7.22
N VAL A 432 -20.35 1.76 -8.39
CA VAL A 432 -20.92 2.14 -9.70
C VAL A 432 -22.37 1.69 -9.80
N GLU A 433 -22.69 0.47 -9.39
CA GLU A 433 -24.07 -0.03 -9.44
C GLU A 433 -24.99 0.77 -8.52
N ARG A 434 -24.56 1.06 -7.28
CA ARG A 434 -25.33 1.91 -6.36
C ARG A 434 -25.59 3.31 -6.92
N GLN A 435 -24.66 3.89 -7.67
CA GLN A 435 -24.86 5.22 -8.28
C GLN A 435 -25.91 5.22 -9.40
N LYS A 436 -26.21 4.07 -10.02
CA LYS A 436 -27.31 3.95 -10.99
C LYS A 436 -28.66 3.90 -10.29
N ASP A 437 -28.75 3.23 -9.15
CA ASP A 437 -30.01 3.06 -8.41
C ASP A 437 -30.54 4.36 -7.78
N VAL A 438 -29.68 5.34 -7.51
CA VAL A 438 -30.08 6.67 -6.98
C VAL A 438 -30.91 7.49 -7.99
N GLU A 439 -30.97 7.07 -9.26
CA GLU A 439 -31.77 7.72 -10.32
C GLU A 439 -33.19 7.15 -10.50
N ASN A 440 -33.52 6.02 -9.87
CA ASN A 440 -34.85 5.40 -9.90
C ASN A 440 -35.59 5.63 -8.57
#